data_AF-A0A7W7G104-F1
#
_entry.id   AF-A0A7W7G104-F1
#
_cell.length_a   1.000
_cell.length_b   1.000
_cell.length_c   1.000
_cell.angle_alpha   90.00
_cell.angle_beta   90.00
_cell.angle_gamma   90.00
#
_symmetry.space_group_name_H-M   'P 1'
#
loop_
_entity.id
_entity.type
_entity.pdbx_description
1 polymer ?
#
loop_
_entity_poly.entity_id
_entity_poly.type
_entity_poly.pdbx_seq_one_letter_code
_entity_poly.pdbx_strand_id
1 'polypeptide(L)'
;MGWEALQQWGDNATRLERLTGGVANDVWSVRVQGELAVGRLGRRSDADLAWETELMGYLDRAGLTVPVPIPTTDGRLFAGGLVVMTFLAGGPPATPDDWRRVADTLREVHRLTRDRPQRPGWRSSGDLLDAANGTKVNLGAMPPEAVARCRAAWARLAGRPTCVVHGNPANPGNVRVTAERVALIDWDEAHVDVPDLDLVLPGNAAGLDDGAHDIAAQASAAWEAAVSWPSDYAVRRLAEVRTAR
;
A
#
# COMPACT_ATOMS: atom_id res chain seq x y z
N MET A 1 3.06 -23.88 -7.37
CA MET A 1 4.27 -23.35 -8.06
C MET A 1 4.86 -22.26 -7.19
N GLY A 2 6.18 -22.25 -7.03
CA GLY A 2 6.90 -21.24 -6.25
C GLY A 2 7.87 -20.47 -7.13
N TRP A 3 9.09 -20.23 -6.64
CA TRP A 3 10.14 -19.52 -7.37
C TRP A 3 10.58 -20.18 -8.68
N GLU A 4 10.24 -21.44 -8.94
CA GLU A 4 10.40 -22.09 -10.24
C GLU A 4 9.71 -21.31 -11.38
N ALA A 5 8.65 -20.55 -11.06
CA ALA A 5 7.96 -19.70 -12.03
C ALA A 5 8.86 -18.59 -12.62
N LEU A 6 9.98 -18.24 -11.97
CA LEU A 6 10.91 -17.21 -12.43
C LEU A 6 11.46 -17.49 -13.83
N GLN A 7 11.57 -18.76 -14.24
CA GLN A 7 12.00 -19.14 -15.59
C GLN A 7 11.12 -18.54 -16.71
N GLN A 8 9.88 -18.16 -16.39
CA GLN A 8 8.98 -17.51 -17.34
C GLN A 8 9.42 -16.07 -17.70
N TRP A 9 10.38 -15.49 -16.96
CA TRP A 9 11.03 -14.22 -17.31
C TRP A 9 12.27 -14.39 -18.18
N GLY A 10 12.53 -15.62 -18.64
CA GLY A 10 13.62 -15.98 -19.55
C GLY A 10 14.63 -16.91 -18.89
N ASP A 11 15.36 -17.67 -19.72
CA ASP A 11 16.26 -18.74 -19.27
C ASP A 11 17.41 -18.25 -18.36
N ASN A 12 17.76 -16.97 -18.47
CA ASN A 12 18.81 -16.34 -17.66
C ASN A 12 18.26 -15.65 -16.39
N ALA A 13 16.96 -15.76 -16.12
CA ALA A 13 16.36 -15.17 -14.93
C ALA A 13 16.80 -15.92 -13.67
N THR A 14 17.43 -15.22 -12.74
CA THR A 14 18.04 -15.85 -11.55
C THR A 14 17.73 -15.08 -10.27
N ARG A 15 17.52 -15.82 -9.18
CA ARG A 15 17.46 -15.22 -7.84
C ARG A 15 18.85 -14.84 -7.38
N LEU A 16 18.95 -13.69 -6.73
CA LEU A 16 20.18 -13.19 -6.13
C LEU A 16 20.05 -13.29 -4.61
N GLU A 17 19.74 -12.19 -3.94
CA GLU A 17 19.72 -12.10 -2.49
C GLU A 17 18.29 -11.96 -1.97
N ARG A 18 18.01 -12.57 -0.82
CA ARG A 18 16.73 -12.37 -0.15
C ARG A 18 16.69 -10.97 0.44
N LEU A 19 15.63 -10.22 0.13
CA LEU A 19 15.42 -8.89 0.69
C LEU A 19 14.65 -9.00 2.01
N THR A 20 15.16 -8.35 3.05
CA THR A 20 14.51 -8.28 4.36
C THR A 20 13.52 -7.11 4.40
N GLY A 21 12.44 -7.24 5.17
CA GLY A 21 11.44 -6.19 5.38
C GLY A 21 10.02 -6.50 4.91
N GLY A 22 9.83 -7.47 4.00
CA GLY A 22 8.50 -7.97 3.63
C GLY A 22 7.98 -9.00 4.64
N VAL A 23 6.89 -8.69 5.35
CA VAL A 23 6.30 -9.61 6.36
C VAL A 23 5.39 -10.65 5.70
N ALA A 24 4.72 -10.28 4.59
CA ALA A 24 3.69 -11.10 3.96
C ALA A 24 4.18 -11.92 2.75
N ASN A 25 5.26 -11.51 2.08
CA ASN A 25 5.78 -12.15 0.87
C ASN A 25 7.22 -12.60 1.01
N ASP A 26 7.60 -13.59 0.21
CA ASP A 26 9.01 -13.89 -0.01
C ASP A 26 9.54 -12.98 -1.11
N VAL A 27 10.45 -12.07 -0.75
CA VAL A 27 10.97 -11.01 -1.63
C VAL A 27 12.46 -11.21 -1.85
N TRP A 28 12.88 -11.16 -3.11
CA TRP A 28 14.27 -11.35 -3.52
C TRP A 28 14.68 -10.30 -4.54
N SER A 29 15.94 -9.88 -4.50
CA SER A 29 16.57 -9.31 -5.67
C SER A 29 16.75 -10.43 -6.70
N VAL A 30 16.48 -10.12 -7.95
CA VAL A 30 16.59 -11.04 -9.08
C VAL A 30 17.33 -10.37 -10.21
N ARG A 31 17.90 -11.17 -11.10
CA ARG A 31 18.43 -10.68 -12.38
C ARG A 31 17.51 -11.16 -13.49
N VAL A 32 17.02 -10.25 -14.31
CA VAL A 32 16.20 -10.54 -15.50
C VAL A 32 16.76 -9.75 -16.66
N GLN A 33 17.06 -10.43 -17.77
CA GLN A 33 17.67 -9.82 -18.97
C GLN A 33 18.96 -9.03 -18.68
N GLY A 34 19.75 -9.47 -17.69
CA GLY A 34 20.99 -8.80 -17.27
C GLY A 34 20.79 -7.66 -16.27
N GLU A 35 19.56 -7.19 -16.06
CA GLU A 35 19.23 -6.07 -15.20
C GLU A 35 18.80 -6.53 -13.80
N LEU A 36 19.07 -5.68 -12.80
CA LEU A 36 18.61 -5.88 -11.42
C LEU A 36 17.11 -5.58 -11.32
N ALA A 37 16.37 -6.51 -10.72
CA ALA A 37 14.93 -6.40 -10.48
C ALA A 37 14.57 -6.95 -9.09
N VAL A 38 13.31 -6.81 -8.71
CA VAL A 38 12.76 -7.38 -7.47
C VAL A 38 11.70 -8.40 -7.84
N GLY A 39 11.86 -9.63 -7.36
CA GLY A 39 10.84 -10.66 -7.43
C GLY A 39 10.08 -10.74 -6.12
N ARG A 40 8.75 -10.85 -6.20
CA ARG A 40 7.87 -10.99 -5.05
C ARG A 40 6.92 -12.16 -5.25
N LEU A 41 7.09 -13.18 -4.42
CA LEU A 41 6.25 -14.37 -4.41
C LEU A 41 5.27 -14.31 -3.24
N GLY A 42 3.98 -14.35 -3.56
CA GLY A 42 2.90 -14.31 -2.57
C GLY A 42 1.83 -15.38 -2.82
N ARG A 43 0.79 -15.34 -1.98
CA ARG A 43 -0.40 -16.22 -2.07
C ARG A 43 -1.66 -15.48 -2.56
N ARG A 44 -1.49 -14.26 -3.07
CA ARG A 44 -2.59 -13.41 -3.54
C ARG A 44 -3.19 -14.01 -4.83
N SER A 45 -4.49 -13.78 -5.02
CA SER A 45 -5.21 -14.30 -6.18
C SER A 45 -4.82 -13.59 -7.48
N ASP A 46 -5.03 -14.23 -8.63
CA ASP A 46 -4.72 -13.62 -9.93
C ASP A 46 -5.48 -12.31 -10.18
N ALA A 47 -6.72 -12.19 -9.71
CA ALA A 47 -7.51 -10.96 -9.85
C ALA A 47 -6.92 -9.81 -9.00
N ASP A 48 -6.37 -10.14 -7.83
CA ASP A 48 -5.71 -9.19 -6.95
C ASP A 48 -4.36 -8.72 -7.54
N LEU A 49 -3.56 -9.65 -8.08
CA LEU A 49 -2.31 -9.37 -8.78
C LEU A 49 -2.54 -8.55 -10.06
N ALA A 50 -3.59 -8.86 -10.83
CA ALA A 50 -3.96 -8.12 -12.02
C ALA A 50 -4.28 -6.67 -11.69
N TRP A 51 -5.09 -6.41 -10.65
CA TRP A 51 -5.43 -5.06 -10.22
C TRP A 51 -4.18 -4.24 -9.85
N GLU A 52 -3.27 -4.83 -9.06
CA GLU A 52 -2.05 -4.14 -8.63
C GLU A 52 -1.09 -3.87 -9.80
N THR A 53 -0.84 -4.87 -10.64
CA THR A 53 0.09 -4.73 -11.77
C THR A 53 -0.43 -3.75 -12.82
N GLU A 54 -1.75 -3.71 -13.05
CA GLU A 54 -2.39 -2.70 -13.89
C GLU A 54 -2.28 -1.30 -13.27
N LEU A 55 -2.39 -1.17 -11.95
CA LEU A 55 -2.19 0.11 -11.26
C LEU A 55 -0.77 0.62 -11.47
N MET A 56 0.24 -0.23 -11.28
CA MET A 56 1.64 0.17 -11.47
C MET A 56 1.91 0.62 -12.90
N GLY A 57 1.45 -0.15 -13.89
CA GLY A 57 1.60 0.24 -15.30
C GLY A 57 0.85 1.53 -15.65
N TYR A 58 -0.29 1.81 -15.01
CA TYR A 58 -1.02 3.06 -15.20
C TYR A 58 -0.29 4.26 -14.60
N LEU A 59 0.19 4.16 -13.36
CA LEU A 59 0.90 5.24 -12.68
C LEU A 59 2.22 5.58 -13.37
N ASP A 60 2.96 4.57 -13.84
CA ASP A 60 4.18 4.75 -14.63
C ASP A 60 3.93 5.51 -15.93
N ARG A 61 2.91 5.12 -16.70
CA ARG A 61 2.51 5.86 -17.91
C ARG A 61 2.08 7.30 -17.64
N ALA A 62 1.62 7.59 -16.42
CA ALA A 62 1.29 8.94 -15.98
C ALA A 62 2.51 9.73 -15.45
N GLY A 63 3.70 9.13 -15.45
CA GLY A 63 4.96 9.77 -15.06
C GLY A 63 5.35 9.60 -13.59
N LEU A 64 4.63 8.79 -12.82
CA LEU A 64 4.99 8.49 -11.43
C LEU A 64 6.04 7.38 -11.35
N THR A 65 6.98 7.51 -10.42
CA THR A 65 8.00 6.47 -10.21
C THR A 65 7.45 5.37 -9.30
N VAL A 66 7.17 4.21 -9.88
CA VAL A 66 6.61 3.03 -9.20
C VAL A 66 7.35 1.76 -9.64
N PRO A 67 7.27 0.64 -8.91
CA PRO A 67 7.92 -0.60 -9.30
C PRO A 67 7.15 -1.24 -10.47
N VAL A 68 7.53 -0.90 -11.69
CA VAL A 68 6.87 -1.34 -12.91
C VAL A 68 7.02 -2.85 -13.07
N PRO A 69 5.92 -3.61 -13.27
CA PRO A 69 6.00 -5.04 -13.53
C PRO A 69 6.76 -5.31 -14.83
N ILE A 70 7.77 -6.16 -14.76
CA ILE A 70 8.47 -6.69 -15.93
C ILE A 70 7.62 -7.87 -16.42
N PRO A 71 7.22 -7.93 -17.71
CA PRO A 71 6.43 -9.05 -18.21
C PRO A 71 7.28 -10.32 -18.36
N THR A 72 6.63 -11.48 -18.27
CA THR A 72 7.17 -12.77 -18.73
C THR A 72 7.44 -12.72 -20.24
N THR A 73 8.14 -13.74 -20.75
CA THR A 73 8.44 -13.87 -22.18
C THR A 73 7.20 -13.98 -23.06
N ASP A 74 6.07 -14.42 -22.50
CA ASP A 74 4.76 -14.47 -23.16
C ASP A 74 3.84 -13.27 -22.85
N GLY A 75 4.35 -12.25 -22.16
CA GLY A 75 3.67 -10.97 -21.95
C GLY A 75 2.79 -10.86 -20.71
N ARG A 76 2.70 -11.89 -19.87
CA ARG A 76 1.96 -11.82 -18.59
C ARG A 76 2.73 -11.02 -17.55
N LEU A 77 2.04 -10.26 -16.70
CA LEU A 77 2.68 -9.44 -15.65
C LEU A 77 2.98 -10.22 -14.36
N PHE A 78 2.45 -11.43 -14.25
CA PHE A 78 2.67 -12.32 -13.11
C PHE A 78 2.45 -13.78 -13.53
N ALA A 79 3.02 -14.72 -12.77
CA ALA A 79 2.82 -16.15 -13.00
C ALA A 79 2.96 -16.95 -11.70
N GLY A 80 1.96 -17.76 -11.36
CA GLY A 80 1.99 -18.63 -10.19
C GLY A 80 2.21 -17.90 -8.86
N GLY A 81 1.65 -16.69 -8.72
CA GLY A 81 1.83 -15.84 -7.54
C GLY A 81 3.11 -15.01 -7.52
N LEU A 82 4.01 -15.17 -8.50
CA LEU A 82 5.23 -14.39 -8.65
C LEU A 82 4.98 -13.15 -9.52
N VAL A 83 5.39 -11.99 -9.03
CA VAL A 83 5.51 -10.74 -9.79
C VAL A 83 6.99 -10.36 -9.81
N VAL A 84 7.52 -9.99 -10.96
CA VAL A 84 8.85 -9.38 -11.08
C VAL A 84 8.67 -7.92 -11.48
N MET A 85 9.34 -7.02 -10.78
CA MET A 85 9.21 -5.57 -10.97
C MET A 85 10.57 -4.89 -11.02
N THR A 86 10.62 -3.69 -11.60
CA THR A 86 11.83 -2.89 -11.67
C THR A 86 12.38 -2.61 -10.27
N PHE A 87 13.71 -2.62 -10.15
CA PHE A 87 14.38 -2.18 -8.94
C PHE A 87 14.41 -0.65 -8.90
N LEU A 88 14.01 -0.07 -7.76
CA LEU A 88 14.02 1.38 -7.55
C LEU A 88 15.12 1.78 -6.57
N ALA A 89 16.09 2.54 -7.07
CA ALA A 89 17.15 3.14 -6.27
C ALA A 89 16.64 4.30 -5.40
N GLY A 90 17.35 4.57 -4.30
CA GLY A 90 17.05 5.65 -3.37
C GLY A 90 17.10 5.18 -1.91
N GLY A 91 17.16 6.13 -0.99
CA GLY A 91 17.05 5.87 0.46
C GLY A 91 15.63 6.10 0.98
N PRO A 92 15.33 5.75 2.24
CA PRO A 92 14.12 6.24 2.90
C PRO A 92 14.15 7.78 3.00
N PRO A 93 12.99 8.45 3.16
CA PRO A 93 12.92 9.87 3.47
C PRO A 93 13.75 10.19 4.73
N ALA A 94 14.64 11.18 4.64
CA ALA A 94 15.53 11.56 5.73
C ALA A 94 15.20 12.95 6.31
N THR A 95 14.50 13.79 5.56
CA THR A 95 14.22 15.18 5.93
C THR A 95 12.72 15.50 5.91
N PRO A 96 12.28 16.56 6.59
CA PRO A 96 10.91 17.08 6.42
C PRO A 96 10.57 17.40 4.97
N ASP A 97 11.56 17.84 4.19
CA ASP A 97 11.40 18.17 2.77
C ASP A 97 11.13 16.92 1.92
N ASP A 98 11.78 15.79 2.25
CA ASP A 98 11.48 14.52 1.61
C ASP A 98 10.04 14.11 1.86
N TRP A 99 9.55 14.24 3.10
CA TRP A 99 8.16 13.92 3.44
C TRP A 99 7.15 14.85 2.75
N ARG A 100 7.49 16.12 2.52
CA ARG A 100 6.66 17.03 1.71
C ARG A 100 6.58 16.55 0.27
N ARG A 101 7.70 16.11 -0.32
CA ARG A 101 7.72 15.52 -1.68
C ARG A 101 6.93 14.21 -1.74
N VAL A 102 6.92 13.41 -0.68
CA VAL A 102 6.07 12.21 -0.56
C VAL A 102 4.59 12.60 -0.56
N ALA A 103 4.21 13.61 0.21
CA ALA A 103 2.83 14.12 0.23
C ALA A 103 2.36 14.58 -1.16
N ASP A 104 3.20 15.32 -1.88
CA ASP A 104 2.90 15.78 -3.24
C ASP A 104 2.76 14.62 -4.23
N THR A 105 3.61 13.60 -4.09
CA THR A 105 3.53 12.37 -4.90
C THR A 105 2.23 11.61 -4.63
N LEU A 106 1.81 11.47 -3.37
CA LEU A 106 0.55 10.82 -3.00
C LEU A 106 -0.66 11.57 -3.54
N ARG A 107 -0.67 12.90 -3.45
CA ARG A 107 -1.75 13.71 -4.04
C ARG A 107 -1.90 13.47 -5.54
N GLU A 108 -0.79 13.27 -6.24
CA GLU A 108 -0.83 12.97 -7.67
C GLU A 108 -1.40 11.57 -7.93
N VAL A 109 -1.01 10.57 -7.13
CA VAL A 109 -1.64 9.23 -7.14
C VAL A 109 -3.15 9.35 -6.94
N HIS A 110 -3.57 10.08 -5.91
CA HIS A 110 -4.98 10.27 -5.56
C HIS A 110 -5.76 10.95 -6.70
N ARG A 111 -5.19 12.02 -7.27
CA ARG A 111 -5.79 12.77 -8.39
C ARG A 111 -6.00 11.88 -9.62
N LEU A 112 -5.02 11.06 -9.96
CA LEU A 112 -5.02 10.17 -11.12
C LEU A 112 -5.98 8.98 -10.97
N THR A 113 -6.40 8.63 -9.76
CA THR A 113 -7.08 7.35 -9.48
C THR A 113 -8.49 7.46 -8.92
N ARG A 114 -9.11 8.65 -8.96
CA ARG A 114 -10.46 8.91 -8.39
C ARG A 114 -11.57 7.96 -8.88
N ASP A 115 -11.55 7.58 -10.15
CA ASP A 115 -12.61 6.76 -10.76
C ASP A 115 -12.23 5.27 -10.88
N ARG A 116 -11.18 4.84 -10.18
CA ARG A 116 -10.67 3.48 -10.32
C ARG A 116 -11.59 2.49 -9.57
N PRO A 117 -11.89 1.31 -10.13
CA PRO A 117 -12.66 0.30 -9.41
C PRO A 117 -11.88 -0.25 -8.20
N GLN A 118 -12.63 -0.66 -7.18
CA GLN A 118 -12.08 -1.29 -5.97
C GLN A 118 -11.28 -2.56 -6.32
N ARG A 119 -10.21 -2.81 -5.54
CA ARG A 119 -9.41 -4.01 -5.64
C ARG A 119 -10.26 -5.25 -5.29
N PRO A 120 -10.21 -6.34 -6.08
CA PRO A 120 -11.10 -7.49 -5.86
C PRO A 120 -11.01 -8.06 -4.44
N GLY A 121 -12.14 -8.09 -3.73
CA GLY A 121 -12.24 -8.60 -2.34
C GLY A 121 -11.83 -7.59 -1.25
N TRP A 122 -11.39 -6.40 -1.64
CA TRP A 122 -11.06 -5.32 -0.71
C TRP A 122 -12.29 -4.47 -0.40
N ARG A 123 -12.24 -3.85 0.78
CA ARG A 123 -13.25 -2.93 1.31
C ARG A 123 -12.56 -1.67 1.82
N SER A 124 -13.20 -0.53 1.59
CA SER A 124 -12.80 0.75 2.16
C SER A 124 -13.19 0.85 3.64
N SER A 125 -12.63 1.84 4.33
CA SER A 125 -13.03 2.26 5.67
C SER A 125 -14.54 2.58 5.74
N GLY A 126 -15.10 3.16 4.67
CA GLY A 126 -16.53 3.41 4.52
C GLY A 126 -17.36 2.12 4.44
N ASP A 127 -16.92 1.13 3.66
CA ASP A 127 -17.61 -0.17 3.57
C ASP A 127 -17.62 -0.90 4.93
N LEU A 128 -16.55 -0.75 5.72
CA LEU A 128 -16.39 -1.36 7.04
C LEU A 128 -17.24 -0.71 8.15
N LEU A 129 -17.98 0.36 7.85
CA LEU A 129 -19.04 0.88 8.73
C LEU A 129 -20.17 -0.15 8.89
N ASP A 130 -20.51 -0.87 7.83
CA ASP A 130 -21.58 -1.88 7.84
C ASP A 130 -21.03 -3.30 7.79
N ALA A 131 -19.94 -3.52 7.05
CA ALA A 131 -19.28 -4.80 6.94
C ALA A 131 -18.52 -5.22 8.20
N ALA A 132 -18.41 -6.53 8.42
CA ALA A 132 -17.62 -7.11 9.51
C ALA A 132 -16.20 -7.56 9.08
N ASN A 133 -15.92 -7.68 7.79
CA ASN A 133 -14.67 -8.21 7.25
C ASN A 133 -14.34 -7.62 5.87
N GLY A 134 -13.08 -7.65 5.43
CA GLY A 134 -12.63 -7.23 4.09
C GLY A 134 -11.20 -6.71 4.10
N THR A 135 -10.49 -6.70 2.95
CA THR A 135 -9.10 -6.20 2.78
C THR A 135 -8.00 -7.03 3.48
N LYS A 136 -8.23 -7.40 4.73
CA LYS A 136 -7.44 -8.19 5.71
C LYS A 136 -8.06 -8.00 7.12
N VAL A 137 -8.92 -7.00 7.28
CA VAL A 137 -9.67 -6.68 8.49
C VAL A 137 -10.71 -7.76 8.79
N ASN A 138 -10.76 -8.17 10.05
CA ASN A 138 -11.85 -8.94 10.63
C ASN A 138 -12.31 -8.27 11.92
N LEU A 139 -13.32 -7.41 11.83
CA LEU A 139 -13.89 -6.69 12.98
C LEU A 139 -14.54 -7.67 13.98
N GLY A 140 -15.00 -8.83 13.52
CA GLY A 140 -15.55 -9.88 14.40
C GLY A 140 -14.51 -10.49 15.34
N ALA A 141 -13.22 -10.33 15.07
CA ALA A 141 -12.13 -10.76 15.95
C ALA A 141 -11.72 -9.68 16.98
N MET A 142 -12.22 -8.46 16.85
CA MET A 142 -11.92 -7.34 17.74
C MET A 142 -12.98 -7.24 18.87
N PRO A 143 -12.62 -6.70 20.04
CA PRO A 143 -13.60 -6.36 21.07
C PRO A 143 -14.69 -5.43 20.54
N PRO A 144 -15.98 -5.61 20.89
CA PRO A 144 -17.07 -4.78 20.37
C PRO A 144 -16.88 -3.27 20.58
N GLU A 145 -16.30 -2.89 21.72
CA GLU A 145 -15.95 -1.50 22.01
C GLU A 145 -14.87 -0.97 21.05
N ALA A 146 -13.86 -1.77 20.73
CA ALA A 146 -12.83 -1.41 19.77
C ALA A 146 -13.43 -1.18 18.37
N VAL A 147 -14.34 -2.06 17.95
CA VAL A 147 -15.06 -1.93 16.68
C VAL A 147 -15.87 -0.64 16.64
N ALA A 148 -16.59 -0.31 17.72
CA ALA A 148 -17.35 0.94 17.82
C ALA A 148 -16.45 2.18 17.68
N ARG A 149 -15.27 2.18 18.31
CA ARG A 149 -14.27 3.26 18.17
C ARG A 149 -13.77 3.39 16.74
N CYS A 150 -13.39 2.28 16.10
CA CYS A 150 -12.93 2.30 14.71
C CYS A 150 -14.00 2.84 13.76
N ARG A 151 -15.25 2.36 13.88
CA ARG A 151 -16.37 2.84 13.06
C ARG A 151 -16.69 4.31 13.32
N ALA A 152 -16.63 4.77 14.56
CA ALA A 152 -16.81 6.18 14.88
C ALA A 152 -15.74 7.08 14.24
N ALA A 153 -14.48 6.61 14.17
CA ALA A 153 -13.41 7.32 13.49
C ALA A 153 -13.64 7.38 11.97
N TRP A 154 -13.95 6.24 11.33
CA TRP A 154 -14.19 6.17 9.88
C TRP A 154 -15.46 6.93 9.45
N ALA A 155 -16.50 6.98 10.29
CA ALA A 155 -17.72 7.73 9.99
C ALA A 155 -17.46 9.23 9.77
N ARG A 156 -16.38 9.78 10.36
CA ARG A 156 -15.97 11.19 10.15
C ARG A 156 -15.42 11.46 8.74
N LEU A 157 -15.16 10.40 7.96
CA LEU A 157 -14.74 10.49 6.56
C LEU A 157 -15.93 10.41 5.58
N ALA A 158 -17.16 10.23 6.06
CA ALA A 158 -18.33 10.06 5.21
C ALA A 158 -18.52 11.23 4.23
N GLY A 159 -18.89 10.90 2.98
CA GLY A 159 -19.12 11.88 1.92
C GLY A 159 -17.86 12.43 1.24
N ARG A 160 -16.67 12.03 1.68
CA ARG A 160 -15.42 12.38 0.99
C ARG A 160 -15.24 11.55 -0.28
N PRO A 161 -14.63 12.13 -1.34
CA PRO A 161 -14.31 11.37 -2.54
C PRO A 161 -13.28 10.27 -2.22
N THR A 162 -13.37 9.17 -2.95
CA THR A 162 -12.43 8.05 -2.86
C THR A 162 -11.50 8.02 -4.08
N CYS A 163 -10.36 7.40 -3.90
CA CYS A 163 -9.35 7.13 -4.92
C CYS A 163 -8.50 5.94 -4.48
N VAL A 164 -7.49 5.56 -5.25
CA VAL A 164 -6.51 4.59 -4.73
C VAL A 164 -5.68 5.25 -3.64
N VAL A 165 -5.63 4.62 -2.47
CA VAL A 165 -4.64 4.88 -1.42
C VAL A 165 -3.51 3.86 -1.53
N HIS A 166 -2.30 4.26 -1.17
CA HIS A 166 -1.15 3.36 -1.00
C HIS A 166 -1.34 2.45 0.21
N GLY A 167 -1.93 2.97 1.29
CA GLY A 167 -2.31 2.21 2.49
C GLY A 167 -1.21 2.01 3.53
N ASN A 168 0.05 2.38 3.24
CA ASN A 168 1.14 2.43 4.22
C ASN A 168 2.31 3.35 3.79
N PRO A 169 2.06 4.60 3.36
CA PRO A 169 3.14 5.48 2.88
C PRO A 169 3.96 6.10 4.01
N ALA A 170 3.45 6.12 5.25
CA ALA A 170 4.16 6.64 6.41
C ALA A 170 5.30 5.72 6.88
N ASN A 171 5.33 4.47 6.43
CA ASN A 171 6.47 3.58 6.63
C ASN A 171 7.63 4.02 5.71
N PRO A 172 8.75 4.53 6.25
CA PRO A 172 9.88 4.99 5.44
C PRO A 172 10.49 3.85 4.58
N GLY A 173 10.30 2.59 5.00
CA GLY A 173 10.72 1.41 4.23
C GLY A 173 10.02 1.28 2.88
N ASN A 174 8.84 1.90 2.71
CA ASN A 174 8.01 1.84 1.51
C ASN A 174 8.23 3.03 0.55
N VAL A 175 9.20 3.89 0.87
CA VAL A 175 9.51 5.06 0.07
C VAL A 175 10.99 5.04 -0.33
N ARG A 176 11.27 5.41 -1.58
CA ARG A 176 12.62 5.60 -2.11
C ARG A 176 12.77 7.01 -2.62
N VAL A 177 13.69 7.75 -2.03
CA VAL A 177 13.96 9.15 -2.35
C VAL A 177 15.34 9.28 -2.97
N THR A 178 15.41 10.01 -4.07
CA THR A 178 16.64 10.56 -4.65
C THR A 178 16.53 12.09 -4.74
N ALA A 179 17.57 12.76 -5.21
CA ALA A 179 17.50 14.21 -5.45
C ALA A 179 16.41 14.56 -6.49
N GLU A 180 16.16 13.67 -7.45
CA GLU A 180 15.28 13.91 -8.60
C GLU A 180 13.84 13.47 -8.34
N ARG A 181 13.63 12.37 -7.59
CA ARG A 181 12.30 11.74 -7.50
C ARG A 181 11.98 11.11 -6.16
N VAL A 182 10.68 10.88 -5.96
CA VAL A 182 10.13 10.01 -4.93
C VAL A 182 9.49 8.81 -5.63
N ALA A 183 9.81 7.63 -5.11
CA ALA A 183 9.26 6.36 -5.54
C ALA A 183 8.50 5.71 -4.38
N LEU A 184 7.30 5.24 -4.67
CA LEU A 184 6.47 4.49 -3.73
C LEU A 184 6.56 3.00 -4.09
N ILE A 185 6.90 2.15 -3.12
CA ILE A 185 7.03 0.71 -3.28
C ILE A 185 6.13 -0.02 -2.30
N ASP A 186 5.98 -1.34 -2.49
CA ASP A 186 5.16 -2.18 -1.61
C ASP A 186 3.68 -1.75 -1.56
N TRP A 187 3.05 -1.86 -2.74
CA TRP A 187 1.63 -1.51 -2.97
C TRP A 187 0.65 -2.59 -2.49
N ASP A 188 1.09 -3.46 -1.58
CA ASP A 188 0.29 -4.59 -1.11
C ASP A 188 -0.91 -4.21 -0.28
N GLU A 189 -0.86 -3.05 0.38
CA GLU A 189 -1.96 -2.46 1.11
C GLU A 189 -2.79 -1.50 0.26
N ALA A 190 -2.47 -1.35 -1.03
CA ALA A 190 -3.16 -0.40 -1.88
C ALA A 190 -4.58 -0.87 -2.24
N HIS A 191 -5.54 0.05 -2.16
CA HIS A 191 -6.96 -0.18 -2.44
C HIS A 191 -7.68 1.15 -2.63
N VAL A 192 -8.97 1.12 -2.97
CA VAL A 192 -9.77 2.34 -3.07
C VAL A 192 -10.34 2.74 -1.71
N ASP A 193 -10.02 3.95 -1.25
CA ASP A 193 -10.52 4.53 0.00
C ASP A 193 -10.39 6.07 -0.02
N VAL A 194 -10.62 6.72 1.12
CA VAL A 194 -10.47 8.17 1.28
C VAL A 194 -8.99 8.55 1.37
N PRO A 195 -8.52 9.52 0.56
CA PRO A 195 -7.10 9.88 0.45
C PRO A 195 -6.46 10.36 1.75
N ASP A 196 -7.25 10.91 2.67
CA ASP A 196 -6.79 11.33 4.00
C ASP A 196 -5.99 10.25 4.74
N LEU A 197 -6.32 8.98 4.54
CA LEU A 197 -5.64 7.86 5.19
C LEU A 197 -4.15 7.75 4.83
N ASP A 198 -3.76 8.23 3.64
CA ASP A 198 -2.37 8.26 3.17
C ASP A 198 -1.63 9.55 3.58
N LEU A 199 -2.35 10.61 3.96
CA LEU A 199 -1.78 11.94 4.18
C LEU A 199 -1.37 12.20 5.63
N VAL A 200 -1.58 11.23 6.53
CA VAL A 200 -1.05 11.23 7.90
C VAL A 200 0.43 10.85 7.86
N LEU A 201 1.27 11.80 7.43
CA LEU A 201 2.71 11.63 7.29
C LEU A 201 3.49 12.23 8.47
N PRO A 202 4.73 11.76 8.74
CA PRO A 202 5.58 12.33 9.78
C PRO A 202 5.67 13.86 9.74
N GLY A 203 5.44 14.48 10.90
CA GLY A 203 5.47 15.94 11.04
C GLY A 203 4.33 16.68 10.32
N ASN A 204 3.21 16.00 10.01
CA ASN A 204 2.12 16.54 9.19
C ASN A 204 2.66 17.12 7.86
N ALA A 205 3.53 16.36 7.19
CA ALA A 205 4.17 16.83 5.96
C ALA A 205 3.18 17.10 4.81
N ALA A 206 1.97 16.54 4.89
CA ALA A 206 0.87 16.91 4.00
C ALA A 206 0.31 18.30 4.27
N GLY A 207 0.60 18.94 5.40
CA GLY A 207 0.10 20.29 5.71
C GLY A 207 -1.42 20.34 5.83
N LEU A 208 -2.03 19.29 6.40
CA LEU A 208 -3.45 19.28 6.73
C LEU A 208 -3.70 20.31 7.84
N ASP A 209 -4.83 21.02 7.80
CA ASP A 209 -5.24 21.84 8.95
C ASP A 209 -5.52 20.97 10.18
N ASP A 210 -5.49 21.56 11.37
CA ASP A 210 -5.58 20.80 12.63
C ASP A 210 -6.83 19.91 12.72
N GLY A 211 -7.96 20.36 12.17
CA GLY A 211 -9.22 19.60 12.18
C GLY A 211 -9.19 18.44 11.19
N ALA A 212 -8.70 18.67 9.97
CA ALA A 212 -8.54 17.65 8.95
C ALA A 212 -7.50 16.60 9.38
N HIS A 213 -6.36 17.06 9.91
CA HIS A 213 -5.29 16.20 10.42
C HIS A 213 -5.79 15.32 11.57
N ASP A 214 -6.55 15.87 12.51
CA ASP A 214 -7.16 15.10 13.60
C ASP A 214 -8.09 13.99 13.08
N ILE A 215 -8.97 14.31 12.12
CA ILE A 215 -9.88 13.33 11.53
C ILE A 215 -9.09 12.21 10.84
N ALA A 216 -8.13 12.60 10.00
CA ALA A 216 -7.31 11.66 9.24
C ALA A 216 -6.49 10.76 10.17
N ALA A 217 -5.85 11.33 11.19
CA ALA A 217 -5.03 10.57 12.15
C ALA A 217 -5.86 9.55 12.94
N GLN A 218 -7.06 9.92 13.38
CA GLN A 218 -7.97 8.99 14.07
C GLN A 218 -8.42 7.84 13.15
N ALA A 219 -8.77 8.16 11.90
CA ALA A 219 -9.21 7.15 10.94
C ALA A 219 -8.05 6.22 10.51
N SER A 220 -6.86 6.76 10.32
CA SER A 220 -5.63 6.01 10.02
C SER A 220 -5.24 5.08 11.18
N ALA A 221 -5.24 5.57 12.42
CA ALA A 221 -5.00 4.74 13.61
C ALA A 221 -6.03 3.61 13.75
N ALA A 222 -7.31 3.91 13.50
CA ALA A 222 -8.37 2.90 13.49
C ALA A 222 -8.16 1.84 12.40
N TRP A 223 -7.73 2.24 11.19
CA TRP A 223 -7.41 1.34 10.10
C TRP A 223 -6.24 0.41 10.45
N GLU A 224 -5.13 0.97 10.91
CA GLU A 224 -3.93 0.22 11.29
C GLU A 224 -4.20 -0.75 12.46
N ALA A 225 -5.03 -0.33 13.42
CA ALA A 225 -5.51 -1.20 14.49
C ALA A 225 -6.32 -2.39 13.95
N ALA A 226 -7.27 -2.13 13.06
CA ALA A 226 -8.17 -3.15 12.53
C ALA A 226 -7.46 -4.15 11.62
N VAL A 227 -6.56 -3.69 10.75
CA VAL A 227 -5.84 -4.54 9.80
C VAL A 227 -4.75 -5.40 10.47
N SER A 228 -4.19 -4.91 11.58
CA SER A 228 -3.09 -5.58 12.29
C SER A 228 -3.54 -6.39 13.50
N TRP A 229 -4.84 -6.46 13.80
CA TRP A 229 -5.36 -7.13 14.99
C TRP A 229 -5.07 -8.65 14.95
N PRO A 230 -4.69 -9.30 16.08
CA PRO A 230 -4.57 -8.80 17.45
C PRO A 230 -3.11 -8.48 17.88
N SER A 231 -2.27 -7.93 17.00
CA SER A 231 -0.87 -7.66 17.35
C SER A 231 -0.70 -6.55 18.41
N ASP A 232 0.46 -6.52 19.09
CA ASP A 232 0.81 -5.42 20.01
C ASP A 232 0.79 -4.05 19.31
N TYR A 233 1.12 -4.03 18.02
CA TYR A 233 1.02 -2.82 17.21
C TYR A 233 -0.43 -2.37 17.08
N ALA A 234 -1.36 -3.29 16.79
CA ALA A 234 -2.78 -2.98 16.73
C ALA A 234 -3.34 -2.40 18.03
N VAL A 235 -2.91 -2.95 19.18
CA VAL A 235 -3.31 -2.45 20.51
C VAL A 235 -2.83 -1.01 20.72
N ARG A 236 -1.59 -0.70 20.35
CA ARG A 236 -1.05 0.68 20.45
C ARG A 236 -1.83 1.65 19.57
N ARG A 237 -2.10 1.26 18.32
CA ARG A 237 -2.86 2.10 17.39
C ARG A 237 -4.30 2.32 17.84
N LEU A 238 -4.95 1.29 18.38
CA LEU A 238 -6.29 1.41 18.96
C LEU A 238 -6.33 2.38 20.15
N ALA A 239 -5.26 2.43 20.97
CA ALA A 239 -5.19 3.35 22.11
C ALA A 239 -5.15 4.83 21.70
N GLU A 240 -4.73 5.12 20.48
CA GLU A 240 -4.76 6.48 19.90
C GLU A 240 -6.16 6.86 19.41
N VAL A 241 -7.03 5.88 19.14
CA VAL A 241 -8.40 6.11 18.69
C VAL A 241 -9.29 6.49 19.89
N ARG A 242 -9.94 7.65 19.79
CA ARG A 242 -10.84 8.16 20.82
C ARG A 242 -11.97 7.17 21.10
N THR A 243 -12.46 7.21 22.34
CA THR A 243 -13.68 6.49 22.72
C THR A 243 -14.86 6.98 21.88
N ALA A 244 -15.68 6.05 21.41
CA ALA A 244 -16.97 6.40 20.83
C ALA A 244 -17.81 7.07 21.93
N ARG A 245 -18.38 8.23 21.62
CA ARG A 245 -19.36 8.90 22.50
C ARG A 245 -20.74 8.34 22.26
#